data_AF-A0A2P6VV19-F1
#
_entry.id   AF-A0A2P6VV19-F1
#
_cell.length_a   1.000
_cell.length_b   1.000
_cell.length_c   1.000
_cell.angle_alpha   90.00
_cell.angle_beta   90.00
_cell.angle_gamma   90.00
#
_symmetry.space_group_name_H-M   'P 1'
#
loop_
_entity.id
_entity.type
_entity.pdbx_description
1 polymer ?
#
loop_
_entity_poly.entity_id
_entity_poly.type
_entity_poly.pdbx_seq_one_letter_code
_entity_poly.pdbx_strand_id
1 'polypeptide(L)'
;MLNDRFLPDDDVRLVRSVAVDAPADEVYEAIRPAQIGDDQLLAAATWLRELPQMALSFLQSGDREPIAPDTTVGDLLDHPACVPLAEAPGREIVVGLVGRFWNPLELVESLTPERFLAHTGSGAKGVVSLSIHERHGDNCLLVLEARARGLDETGRQRLSRWTGFVKPVLGLLARRVLDVIRTDAEDGRSARVPTPTPTEVEAASGLLATIDDAELTDRRVLLRVDVNEPVEDGRIVGRDRLQAAADTIQTLLDRGAGVVVLAHQGRPGREDFLDLGQHAAILDERLAVPVDHVEAIDDDRALEAAGSVAPGEVLLLGNVRRAEGEMSDISPGGHARRDWVQAVASRVDVFVNEAFPACHRSHASLVGFPELLPALAGPGLLAELEALERVGRQDEPRVAVLGGAKPGASLDAMAYQLARDRVDEVLVGGLLAASFLEADGVNTGQGTRALLEEHGYREHGRQARSLFDTYGDRIRLPTDVAVHRNGDRFEVPVDELPARGRIRDIGKDTADSFADHANDAGTLLVHGPMGVYEETPYDRGTHRVFSAAGKADAYSVIGGGHTVQAITQLGVPRDRFDHVSLAGGALLSALAGEDLPAVEALRSREGPVQRGAGE
;
A
#
# COMPACT_ATOMS: atom_id res chain seq x y z
N MET A 1 29.06 -23.72 -6.89
CA MET A 1 29.01 -22.24 -6.86
C MET A 1 30.38 -21.71 -7.27
N LEU A 2 30.50 -20.47 -7.75
CA LEU A 2 31.79 -19.89 -8.15
C LEU A 2 32.75 -19.82 -6.96
N ASN A 3 32.22 -19.65 -5.75
CA ASN A 3 33.01 -19.66 -4.51
C ASN A 3 33.83 -20.94 -4.27
N ASP A 4 33.36 -22.11 -4.73
CA ASP A 4 34.04 -23.42 -4.58
C ASP A 4 35.39 -23.45 -5.31
N ARG A 5 35.58 -22.59 -6.31
CA ARG A 5 36.84 -22.47 -7.05
C ARG A 5 37.94 -21.77 -6.25
N PHE A 6 37.57 -20.94 -5.27
CA PHE A 6 38.49 -20.07 -4.54
C PHE A 6 38.76 -20.54 -3.12
N LEU A 7 37.79 -21.21 -2.47
CA LEU A 7 37.96 -21.80 -1.15
C LEU A 7 37.12 -23.09 -1.01
N PRO A 8 37.59 -24.22 -1.58
CA PRO A 8 36.84 -25.49 -1.58
C PRO A 8 36.77 -26.17 -0.21
N ASP A 9 37.79 -26.01 0.63
CA ASP A 9 37.74 -26.43 2.04
C ASP A 9 37.78 -25.21 2.96
N ASP A 10 36.93 -25.22 3.98
CA ASP A 10 36.79 -24.17 4.98
C ASP A 10 36.83 -24.74 6.41
N ASP A 11 37.31 -23.94 7.35
CA ASP A 11 37.23 -24.24 8.78
C ASP A 11 35.96 -23.64 9.40
N VAL A 12 35.37 -22.63 8.75
CA VAL A 12 34.17 -21.94 9.19
C VAL A 12 33.28 -21.59 8.00
N ARG A 13 31.99 -21.92 8.15
CA ARG A 13 30.92 -21.62 7.18
C ARG A 13 29.74 -20.91 7.85
N LEU A 14 29.26 -19.86 7.20
CA LEU A 14 28.01 -19.17 7.50
C LEU A 14 27.18 -19.08 6.21
N VAL A 15 25.94 -19.54 6.27
CA VAL A 15 24.98 -19.40 5.16
C VAL A 15 23.71 -18.75 5.70
N ARG A 16 23.21 -17.76 4.96
CA ARG A 16 21.92 -17.13 5.15
C ARG A 16 21.24 -17.00 3.80
N SER A 17 19.92 -17.04 3.81
CA SER A 17 19.13 -16.90 2.61
C SER A 17 17.82 -16.19 2.92
N VAL A 18 17.29 -15.49 1.94
CA VAL A 18 15.96 -14.87 1.99
C VAL A 18 15.24 -15.14 0.66
N ALA A 19 13.94 -15.37 0.72
CA ALA A 19 13.12 -15.38 -0.50
C ALA A 19 12.88 -13.93 -0.91
N VAL A 20 12.96 -13.66 -2.21
CA VAL A 20 12.76 -12.34 -2.81
C VAL A 20 11.73 -12.50 -3.92
N ASP A 21 10.67 -11.69 -3.88
CA ASP A 21 9.63 -11.66 -4.92
C ASP A 21 10.05 -10.75 -6.08
N ALA A 22 11.19 -11.06 -6.70
CA ALA A 22 11.71 -10.36 -7.88
C ALA A 22 12.55 -11.31 -8.78
N PRO A 23 12.54 -11.11 -10.11
CA PRO A 23 13.39 -11.83 -11.07
C PRO A 23 14.88 -11.75 -10.73
N ALA A 24 15.66 -12.75 -11.18
CA ALA A 24 17.06 -12.89 -10.77
C ALA A 24 17.96 -11.73 -11.22
N ASP A 25 17.66 -11.12 -12.37
CA ASP A 25 18.33 -9.93 -12.89
C ASP A 25 18.00 -8.68 -12.05
N GLU A 26 16.75 -8.51 -11.62
CA GLU A 26 16.37 -7.40 -10.74
C GLU A 26 17.01 -7.51 -9.36
N VAL A 27 16.98 -8.71 -8.77
CA VAL A 27 17.70 -8.98 -7.52
C VAL A 27 19.18 -8.68 -7.68
N TYR A 28 19.79 -9.00 -8.82
CA TYR A 28 21.19 -8.75 -9.09
C TYR A 28 21.52 -7.26 -9.20
N GLU A 29 20.72 -6.49 -9.94
CA GLU A 29 20.89 -5.05 -10.10
C GLU A 29 20.69 -4.29 -8.77
N ALA A 30 19.84 -4.81 -7.88
CA ALA A 30 19.62 -4.25 -6.55
C ALA A 30 20.78 -4.49 -5.56
N ILE A 31 21.67 -5.46 -5.81
CA ILE A 31 22.74 -5.82 -4.85
C ILE A 31 23.65 -4.65 -4.54
N ARG A 32 24.17 -3.95 -5.55
CA ARG A 32 25.16 -2.88 -5.35
C ARG A 32 24.57 -1.56 -4.78
N PRO A 33 23.44 -1.04 -5.27
CA PRO A 33 22.88 0.24 -4.78
C PRO A 33 22.22 0.14 -3.40
N ALA A 34 21.92 -1.06 -2.90
CA ALA A 34 21.22 -1.26 -1.63
C ALA A 34 21.90 -0.50 -0.46
N GLN A 35 21.15 0.43 0.16
CA GLN A 35 21.66 1.33 1.20
C GLN A 35 21.62 0.71 2.60
N ILE A 36 22.76 0.78 3.29
CA ILE A 36 22.99 0.12 4.58
C ILE A 36 22.95 1.12 5.76
N GLY A 37 23.14 2.42 5.48
CA GLY A 37 23.49 3.43 6.49
C GLY A 37 22.42 3.83 7.52
N ASP A 38 21.16 3.44 7.36
CA ASP A 38 20.08 3.76 8.31
C ASP A 38 19.85 2.69 9.40
N ASP A 39 20.57 1.56 9.37
CA ASP A 39 20.38 0.47 10.34
C ASP A 39 21.20 0.68 11.64
N GLN A 40 20.55 1.23 12.68
CA GLN A 40 21.14 1.44 14.02
C GLN A 40 21.72 0.17 14.65
N LEU A 41 21.20 -1.01 14.27
CA LEU A 41 21.67 -2.31 14.74
C LEU A 41 22.95 -2.75 14.03
N LEU A 42 23.15 -2.34 12.78
CA LEU A 42 24.38 -2.56 12.02
C LEU A 42 25.48 -1.57 12.42
N ALA A 43 25.14 -0.33 12.72
CA ALA A 43 26.03 0.62 13.38
C ALA A 43 26.47 0.09 14.77
N ALA A 44 25.55 -0.45 15.56
CA ALA A 44 25.83 -1.09 16.85
C ALA A 44 26.62 -2.41 16.71
N ALA A 45 26.40 -3.20 15.66
CA ALA A 45 27.14 -4.44 15.39
C ALA A 45 28.55 -4.17 14.86
N THR A 46 28.73 -3.12 14.07
CA THR A 46 30.04 -2.59 13.70
C THR A 46 30.77 -2.11 14.96
N TRP A 47 30.10 -1.34 15.81
CA TRP A 47 30.61 -0.93 17.13
C TRP A 47 30.99 -2.14 18.03
N LEU A 48 30.18 -3.21 18.04
CA LEU A 48 30.47 -4.47 18.76
C LEU A 48 31.65 -5.26 18.17
N ARG A 49 31.85 -5.22 16.85
CA ARG A 49 33.01 -5.82 16.17
C ARG A 49 34.32 -5.15 16.60
N GLU A 50 34.24 -3.87 16.99
CA GLU A 50 35.35 -3.06 17.46
C GLU A 50 35.56 -3.11 19.00
N LEU A 51 34.73 -3.83 19.77
CA LEU A 51 34.91 -3.99 21.24
C LEU A 51 36.27 -4.58 21.67
N PRO A 52 36.85 -5.59 20.97
CA PRO A 52 38.21 -6.04 21.27
C PRO A 52 39.25 -4.94 21.04
N GLN A 53 38.99 -4.00 20.13
CA GLN A 53 39.85 -2.86 19.85
C GLN A 53 39.67 -1.74 20.87
N MET A 54 38.47 -1.45 21.37
CA MET A 54 38.27 -0.45 22.44
C MET A 54 39.05 -0.75 23.73
N ALA A 55 39.28 -2.04 24.02
CA ALA A 55 40.09 -2.45 25.16
C ALA A 55 41.61 -2.26 24.93
N LEU A 56 42.04 -2.14 23.66
CA LEU A 56 43.44 -1.97 23.22
C LEU A 56 43.76 -0.52 22.77
N SER A 57 42.76 0.25 22.30
CA SER A 57 42.89 1.61 21.78
C SER A 57 42.94 2.70 22.85
N PHE A 58 42.77 2.33 24.13
CA PHE A 58 43.09 3.22 25.26
C PHE A 58 44.57 3.66 25.29
N LEU A 59 45.42 3.12 24.40
CA LEU A 59 46.85 3.43 24.30
C LEU A 59 47.30 4.02 22.96
N GLN A 60 46.47 4.10 21.90
CA GLN A 60 46.89 4.71 20.64
C GLN A 60 45.75 5.48 19.96
N SER A 61 45.93 6.80 19.87
CA SER A 61 45.04 7.77 19.24
C SER A 61 45.01 7.62 17.72
N GLY A 62 43.82 7.36 17.18
CA GLY A 62 43.51 7.50 15.77
C GLY A 62 42.02 7.74 15.59
N ASP A 63 41.65 8.96 15.21
CA ASP A 63 40.29 9.30 14.81
C ASP A 63 39.88 8.45 13.62
N ARG A 64 38.73 7.78 13.70
CA ARG A 64 38.05 7.15 12.55
C ARG A 64 36.57 7.47 12.60
N GLU A 65 36.06 7.93 11.46
CA GLU A 65 34.68 8.38 11.27
C GLU A 65 33.70 7.19 11.26
N PRO A 66 32.47 7.38 11.78
CA PRO A 66 31.39 6.38 11.69
C PRO A 66 31.01 6.09 10.23
N ILE A 67 30.40 4.92 9.98
CA ILE A 67 29.82 4.56 8.67
C ILE A 67 28.91 5.70 8.22
N ALA A 68 29.18 6.24 7.03
CA ALA A 68 28.39 7.33 6.48
C ALA A 68 26.96 6.82 6.18
N PRO A 69 25.91 7.63 6.45
CA PRO A 69 24.51 7.22 6.32
C PRO A 69 24.09 6.81 4.90
N ASP A 70 24.91 7.10 3.89
CA ASP A 70 24.73 6.76 2.48
C ASP A 70 25.51 5.52 2.02
N THR A 71 26.18 4.80 2.93
CA THR A 71 26.99 3.60 2.57
C THR A 71 26.13 2.51 1.94
N THR A 72 26.55 2.01 0.78
CA THR A 72 25.87 0.94 0.03
C THR A 72 26.53 -0.43 0.22
N VAL A 73 25.85 -1.50 -0.17
CA VAL A 73 26.46 -2.83 -0.31
C VAL A 73 27.59 -2.80 -1.34
N GLY A 74 27.46 -2.01 -2.41
CA GLY A 74 28.51 -1.77 -3.40
C GLY A 74 29.79 -1.24 -2.75
N ASP A 75 29.68 -0.25 -1.87
CA ASP A 75 30.83 0.31 -1.14
C ASP A 75 31.52 -0.73 -0.24
N LEU A 76 30.76 -1.70 0.30
CA LEU A 76 31.34 -2.82 1.06
C LEU A 76 32.06 -3.83 0.15
N LEU A 77 31.50 -4.11 -1.03
CA LEU A 77 32.10 -5.03 -2.00
C LEU A 77 33.37 -4.45 -2.63
N ASP A 78 33.39 -3.13 -2.84
CA ASP A 78 34.49 -2.39 -3.45
C ASP A 78 35.49 -1.85 -2.40
N HIS A 79 35.28 -2.18 -1.11
CA HIS A 79 36.18 -1.81 -0.02
C HIS A 79 37.62 -2.29 -0.30
N PRO A 80 38.67 -1.52 0.01
CA PRO A 80 40.07 -1.88 -0.33
C PRO A 80 40.55 -3.24 0.20
N ALA A 81 39.94 -3.75 1.27
CA ALA A 81 40.23 -5.08 1.83
C ALA A 81 39.53 -6.24 1.09
N CYS A 82 38.51 -5.95 0.28
CA CYS A 82 37.75 -6.91 -0.51
C CYS A 82 38.38 -7.06 -1.91
N VAL A 83 38.62 -8.30 -2.31
CA VAL A 83 39.17 -8.64 -3.63
C VAL A 83 38.03 -9.17 -4.49
N PRO A 84 37.64 -8.53 -5.60
CA PRO A 84 36.65 -9.10 -6.52
C PRO A 84 37.24 -10.36 -7.20
N LEU A 85 36.76 -11.54 -6.83
CA LEU A 85 37.31 -12.82 -7.30
C LEU A 85 36.60 -13.36 -8.54
N ALA A 86 35.27 -13.26 -8.56
CA ALA A 86 34.45 -13.65 -9.70
C ALA A 86 33.08 -12.97 -9.63
N GLU A 87 32.53 -12.69 -10.80
CA GLU A 87 31.18 -12.15 -10.95
C GLU A 87 30.52 -12.82 -12.16
N ALA A 88 29.35 -13.40 -11.94
CA ALA A 88 28.47 -13.89 -12.98
C ALA A 88 27.19 -13.06 -12.91
N PRO A 89 26.99 -12.12 -13.86
CA PRO A 89 25.82 -11.27 -13.89
C PRO A 89 24.50 -12.05 -13.78
N GLY A 90 23.57 -11.53 -12.98
CA GLY A 90 22.27 -12.17 -12.72
C GLY A 90 22.33 -13.43 -11.83
N ARG A 91 23.52 -13.84 -11.34
CA ARG A 91 23.66 -15.14 -10.70
C ARG A 91 24.51 -15.19 -9.45
N GLU A 92 25.73 -14.64 -9.46
CA GLU A 92 26.63 -14.76 -8.31
C GLU A 92 27.74 -13.70 -8.31
N ILE A 93 27.95 -13.02 -7.18
CA ILE A 93 29.10 -12.14 -6.91
C ILE A 93 29.96 -12.79 -5.84
N VAL A 94 31.28 -12.85 -6.04
CA VAL A 94 32.24 -13.47 -5.12
C VAL A 94 33.39 -12.51 -4.82
N VAL A 95 33.59 -12.20 -3.53
CA VAL A 95 34.71 -11.40 -3.04
C VAL A 95 35.57 -12.19 -2.06
N GLY A 96 36.88 -11.93 -2.07
CA GLY A 96 37.89 -12.55 -1.25
C GLY A 96 38.47 -11.61 -0.21
N LEU A 97 38.84 -12.16 0.94
CA LEU A 97 39.49 -11.45 2.05
C LEU A 97 40.71 -12.24 2.52
N VAL A 98 41.80 -11.56 2.86
CA VAL A 98 43.00 -12.18 3.45
C VAL A 98 43.45 -11.37 4.65
N GLY A 99 43.77 -12.04 5.74
CA GLY A 99 44.34 -11.39 6.91
C GLY A 99 44.11 -12.18 8.18
N ARG A 100 44.24 -11.50 9.33
CA ARG A 100 43.90 -12.09 10.62
C ARG A 100 42.53 -11.56 11.06
N PHE A 101 41.45 -12.30 10.77
CA PHE A 101 40.09 -11.80 11.03
C PHE A 101 39.78 -11.49 12.51
N TRP A 102 40.53 -12.08 13.43
CA TRP A 102 40.52 -11.76 14.86
C TRP A 102 41.27 -10.46 15.22
N ASN A 103 41.87 -9.78 14.24
CA ASN A 103 42.50 -8.47 14.34
C ASN A 103 42.27 -7.66 13.04
N PRO A 104 41.21 -6.84 12.95
CA PRO A 104 40.81 -6.16 11.72
C PRO A 104 41.86 -5.22 11.09
N LEU A 105 42.82 -4.72 11.88
CA LEU A 105 43.95 -3.91 11.41
C LEU A 105 44.98 -4.70 10.58
N GLU A 106 44.86 -6.03 10.56
CA GLU A 106 45.72 -6.94 9.80
C GLU A 106 44.99 -7.56 8.60
N LEU A 107 43.94 -6.90 8.10
CA LEU A 107 43.40 -7.19 6.77
C LEU A 107 44.37 -6.67 5.71
N VAL A 108 44.61 -7.48 4.70
CA VAL A 108 45.47 -7.10 3.59
C VAL A 108 44.63 -6.34 2.56
N GLU A 109 44.96 -5.07 2.36
CA GLU A 109 44.29 -4.20 1.38
C GLU A 109 44.92 -4.30 -0.02
N SER A 110 44.15 -3.95 -1.05
CA SER A 110 44.57 -3.83 -2.45
C SER A 110 45.18 -5.12 -3.04
N LEU A 111 44.62 -6.28 -2.67
CA LEU A 111 45.02 -7.58 -3.21
C LEU A 111 44.41 -7.80 -4.61
N THR A 112 45.17 -8.43 -5.51
CA THR A 112 44.63 -8.93 -6.80
C THR A 112 44.14 -10.36 -6.65
N PRO A 113 43.26 -10.86 -7.54
CA PRO A 113 42.79 -12.25 -7.52
C PRO A 113 43.93 -13.29 -7.57
N GLU A 114 44.98 -13.05 -8.36
CA GLU A 114 46.15 -13.94 -8.45
C GLU A 114 46.91 -13.98 -7.13
N ARG A 115 47.06 -12.81 -6.48
CA ARG A 115 47.73 -12.72 -5.17
C ARG A 115 46.87 -13.33 -4.06
N PHE A 116 45.55 -13.22 -4.13
CA PHE A 116 44.64 -13.91 -3.22
C PHE A 116 44.85 -15.43 -3.30
N LEU A 117 44.87 -16.00 -4.51
CA LEU A 117 45.09 -17.43 -4.71
C LEU A 117 46.48 -17.88 -4.24
N ALA A 118 47.53 -17.12 -4.61
CA ALA A 118 48.91 -17.43 -4.26
C ALA A 118 49.30 -17.16 -2.80
N HIS A 119 48.43 -16.51 -2.00
CA HIS A 119 48.78 -16.15 -0.62
C HIS A 119 48.91 -17.40 0.27
N THR A 120 50.10 -17.62 0.84
CA THR A 120 50.39 -18.75 1.75
C THR A 120 51.03 -18.29 3.07
N GLY A 121 50.87 -17.01 3.41
CA GLY A 121 51.39 -16.42 4.66
C GLY A 121 50.61 -16.86 5.91
N SER A 122 50.95 -16.30 7.07
CA SER A 122 50.23 -16.56 8.32
C SER A 122 48.88 -15.84 8.34
N GLY A 123 47.81 -16.47 8.85
CA GLY A 123 46.50 -15.84 8.99
C GLY A 123 45.36 -16.71 8.47
N ALA A 124 44.38 -16.09 7.82
CA ALA A 124 43.22 -16.76 7.22
C ALA A 124 42.88 -16.16 5.83
N LYS A 125 42.26 -16.99 5.00
CA LYS A 125 41.53 -16.59 3.79
C LYS A 125 40.05 -16.69 4.05
N GLY A 126 39.30 -15.78 3.45
CA GLY A 126 37.85 -15.77 3.49
C GLY A 126 37.28 -15.51 2.11
N VAL A 127 36.11 -16.08 1.84
CA VAL A 127 35.33 -15.82 0.62
C VAL A 127 33.91 -15.51 1.06
N VAL A 128 33.34 -14.42 0.53
CA VAL A 128 31.94 -14.08 0.66
C VAL A 128 31.31 -14.12 -0.72
N SER A 129 30.18 -14.80 -0.85
CA SER A 129 29.41 -14.87 -2.08
C SER A 129 27.95 -14.50 -1.85
N LEU A 130 27.40 -13.71 -2.77
CA LEU A 130 25.97 -13.46 -2.92
C LEU A 130 25.52 -14.22 -4.17
N SER A 131 24.67 -15.24 -4.02
CA SER A 131 24.16 -16.05 -5.12
C SER A 131 22.65 -16.00 -5.19
N ILE A 132 22.13 -15.97 -6.41
CA ILE A 132 20.71 -15.87 -6.72
C ILE A 132 20.28 -17.19 -7.36
N HIS A 133 19.22 -17.79 -6.83
CA HIS A 133 18.65 -19.02 -7.35
C HIS A 133 17.18 -18.82 -7.70
N GLU A 134 16.85 -18.93 -8.98
CA GLU A 134 15.46 -18.89 -9.46
C GLU A 134 14.61 -19.99 -8.79
N ARG A 135 13.38 -19.63 -8.42
CA ARG A 135 12.31 -20.53 -7.97
C ARG A 135 11.15 -20.44 -8.96
N HIS A 136 10.04 -21.14 -8.71
CA HIS A 136 8.87 -21.08 -9.58
C HIS A 136 8.30 -19.65 -9.67
N GLY A 137 8.04 -19.17 -10.89
CA GLY A 137 7.57 -17.80 -11.17
C GLY A 137 8.71 -16.78 -11.14
N ASP A 138 8.37 -15.52 -10.82
CA ASP A 138 9.35 -14.41 -10.67
C ASP A 138 10.02 -14.40 -9.29
N ASN A 139 9.98 -15.52 -8.56
CA ASN A 139 10.53 -15.63 -7.21
C ASN A 139 11.97 -16.12 -7.24
N CYS A 140 12.85 -15.50 -6.46
CA CYS A 140 14.23 -15.91 -6.30
C CYS A 140 14.58 -16.23 -4.84
N LEU A 141 15.61 -17.05 -4.64
CA LEU A 141 16.26 -17.25 -3.37
C LEU A 141 17.63 -16.56 -3.41
N LEU A 142 17.76 -15.44 -2.71
CA LEU A 142 19.04 -14.76 -2.51
C LEU A 142 19.77 -15.40 -1.33
N VAL A 143 21.03 -15.79 -1.54
CA VAL A 143 21.85 -16.52 -0.57
C VAL A 143 23.16 -15.77 -0.35
N LEU A 144 23.46 -15.45 0.90
CA LEU A 144 24.76 -14.98 1.34
C LEU A 144 25.51 -16.13 2.01
N GLU A 145 26.66 -16.49 1.44
CA GLU A 145 27.55 -17.49 1.97
C GLU A 145 28.92 -16.88 2.28
N ALA A 146 29.38 -17.05 3.52
CA ALA A 146 30.72 -16.65 3.96
C ALA A 146 31.50 -17.89 4.44
N ARG A 147 32.68 -18.10 3.87
CA ARG A 147 33.62 -19.17 4.20
C ARG A 147 34.94 -18.58 4.67
N ALA A 148 35.60 -19.23 5.62
CA ALA A 148 36.94 -18.87 6.04
C ALA A 148 37.79 -20.09 6.39
N ARG A 149 39.10 -19.98 6.11
CA ARG A 149 40.09 -21.02 6.37
C ARG A 149 41.37 -20.42 6.93
N GLY A 150 41.91 -21.01 8.00
CA GLY A 150 43.23 -20.68 8.53
C GLY A 150 44.34 -21.23 7.62
N LEU A 151 45.36 -20.42 7.37
CA LEU A 151 46.49 -20.75 6.49
C LEU A 151 47.59 -21.56 7.20
N ASP A 152 47.61 -21.54 8.53
CA ASP A 152 48.46 -22.35 9.38
C ASP A 152 47.68 -22.87 10.61
N GLU A 153 48.28 -23.76 11.39
CA GLU A 153 47.65 -24.37 12.58
C GLU A 153 47.21 -23.33 13.63
N THR A 154 48.00 -22.28 13.81
CA THR A 154 47.68 -21.20 14.75
C THR A 154 46.50 -20.37 14.24
N GLY A 155 46.47 -20.10 12.94
CA GLY A 155 45.40 -19.39 12.25
C GLY A 155 44.09 -20.15 12.33
N ARG A 156 44.10 -21.48 12.13
CA ARG A 156 42.90 -22.33 12.26
C ARG A 156 42.31 -22.30 13.66
N GLN A 157 43.15 -22.46 14.69
CA GLN A 157 42.71 -22.43 16.07
C GLN A 157 42.16 -21.05 16.48
N ARG A 158 42.81 -19.95 16.06
CA ARG A 158 42.35 -18.59 16.35
C ARG A 158 41.08 -18.23 15.59
N LEU A 159 40.98 -18.61 14.31
CA LEU A 159 39.79 -18.42 13.48
C LEU A 159 38.58 -19.12 14.09
N SER A 160 38.72 -20.40 14.47
CA SER A 160 37.64 -21.19 15.07
C SER A 160 37.15 -20.58 16.40
N ARG A 161 38.07 -20.16 17.28
CA ARG A 161 37.71 -19.51 18.56
C ARG A 161 37.04 -18.15 18.36
N TRP A 162 37.59 -17.31 17.49
CA TRP A 162 37.05 -15.98 17.21
C TRP A 162 35.66 -16.07 16.58
N THR A 163 35.49 -16.91 15.55
CA THR A 163 34.20 -17.11 14.90
C THR A 163 33.16 -17.70 15.85
N GLY A 164 33.53 -18.59 16.77
CA GLY A 164 32.63 -19.07 17.82
C GLY A 164 31.99 -17.95 18.65
N PHE A 165 32.72 -16.85 18.88
CA PHE A 165 32.22 -15.68 19.60
C PHE A 165 31.40 -14.72 18.71
N VAL A 166 31.84 -14.46 17.47
CA VAL A 166 31.20 -13.46 16.60
C VAL A 166 30.11 -14.01 15.66
N LYS A 167 29.97 -15.34 15.52
CA LYS A 167 29.02 -15.98 14.60
C LYS A 167 27.56 -15.54 14.75
N PRO A 168 27.01 -15.30 15.97
CA PRO A 168 25.66 -14.75 16.11
C PRO A 168 25.51 -13.37 15.48
N VAL A 169 26.51 -12.49 15.69
CA VAL A 169 26.54 -11.13 15.13
C VAL A 169 26.71 -11.17 13.62
N LEU A 170 27.67 -11.96 13.11
CA LEU A 170 27.84 -12.15 11.66
C LEU A 170 26.58 -12.72 10.99
N GLY A 171 25.88 -13.64 11.67
CA GLY A 171 24.62 -14.20 11.21
C GLY A 171 23.46 -13.22 11.20
N LEU A 172 23.49 -12.17 12.03
CA LEU A 172 22.52 -11.07 12.02
C LEU A 172 22.85 -10.06 10.92
N LEU A 173 24.12 -9.67 10.80
CA LEU A 173 24.62 -8.80 9.73
C LEU A 173 24.28 -9.37 8.36
N ALA A 174 24.56 -10.66 8.15
CA ALA A 174 24.24 -11.35 6.90
C ALA A 174 22.73 -11.38 6.60
N ARG A 175 21.85 -11.44 7.63
CA ARG A 175 20.40 -11.32 7.43
C ARG A 175 20.02 -9.90 7.04
N ARG A 176 20.57 -8.88 7.70
CA ARG A 176 20.27 -7.48 7.39
C ARG A 176 20.69 -7.08 5.99
N VAL A 177 21.88 -7.48 5.54
CA VAL A 177 22.32 -7.28 4.16
C VAL A 177 21.34 -7.92 3.17
N LEU A 178 20.90 -9.15 3.45
CA LEU A 178 19.89 -9.82 2.61
C LEU A 178 18.52 -9.13 2.64
N ASP A 179 18.08 -8.65 3.82
CA ASP A 179 16.81 -7.95 3.97
C ASP A 179 16.81 -6.61 3.22
N VAL A 180 17.91 -5.85 3.27
CA VAL A 180 18.06 -4.57 2.54
C VAL A 180 18.06 -4.79 1.03
N ILE A 181 18.79 -5.80 0.53
CA ILE A 181 18.79 -6.14 -0.90
C ILE A 181 17.40 -6.61 -1.34
N ARG A 182 16.72 -7.42 -0.52
CA ARG A 182 15.34 -7.84 -0.79
C ARG A 182 14.42 -6.63 -0.91
N THR A 183 14.45 -5.74 0.07
CA THR A 183 13.61 -4.54 0.08
C THR A 183 13.88 -3.68 -1.15
N ASP A 184 15.14 -3.41 -1.50
CA ASP A 184 15.47 -2.62 -2.69
C ASP A 184 15.03 -3.30 -4.00
N ALA A 185 15.15 -4.62 -4.09
CA ALA A 185 14.70 -5.40 -5.24
C ALA A 185 13.16 -5.44 -5.37
N GLU A 186 12.44 -5.61 -4.26
CA GLU A 186 10.97 -5.66 -4.22
C GLU A 186 10.35 -4.25 -4.38
N ASP A 187 11.00 -3.21 -3.85
CA ASP A 187 10.58 -1.82 -3.98
C ASP A 187 10.89 -1.25 -5.38
N GLY A 188 11.99 -1.68 -6.00
CA GLY A 188 12.33 -1.35 -7.41
C GLY A 188 11.26 -1.84 -8.40
N ARG A 189 10.56 -2.93 -8.04
CA ARG A 189 9.38 -3.44 -8.75
C ARG A 189 8.14 -2.58 -8.55
N SER A 190 8.00 -1.90 -7.39
CA SER A 190 6.95 -0.90 -7.15
C SER A 190 7.24 0.45 -7.85
N ALA A 191 8.51 0.81 -8.01
CA ALA A 191 8.93 2.07 -8.63
C ALA A 191 8.97 2.05 -10.17
N ARG A 192 9.17 0.88 -10.79
CA ARG A 192 8.84 0.67 -12.19
C ARG A 192 7.36 0.37 -12.25
N VAL A 193 6.57 1.27 -12.81
CA VAL A 193 5.19 0.94 -13.18
C VAL A 193 5.28 -0.39 -13.92
N PRO A 194 4.70 -1.49 -13.41
CA PRO A 194 4.72 -2.72 -14.16
C PRO A 194 4.10 -2.41 -15.53
N THR A 195 4.46 -3.11 -16.60
CA THR A 195 3.46 -3.28 -17.67
C THR A 195 2.53 -4.32 -17.09
N PRO A 196 1.46 -3.95 -16.38
CA PRO A 196 0.79 -4.96 -15.61
C PRO A 196 -0.18 -5.58 -16.59
N THR A 197 -0.16 -6.90 -16.64
CA THR A 197 -1.25 -7.68 -17.22
C THR A 197 -2.57 -7.06 -16.74
N PRO A 198 -3.60 -6.93 -17.61
CA PRO A 198 -4.87 -6.33 -17.21
C PRO A 198 -5.31 -6.97 -15.90
N THR A 199 -5.42 -6.18 -14.83
CA THR A 199 -5.98 -6.72 -13.61
C THR A 199 -7.42 -7.06 -13.94
N GLU A 200 -7.83 -8.30 -13.69
CA GLU A 200 -9.17 -8.84 -13.96
C GLU A 200 -10.30 -8.04 -13.27
N VAL A 201 -9.98 -7.03 -12.45
CA VAL A 201 -10.93 -6.03 -11.94
C VAL A 201 -11.68 -5.33 -13.08
N GLU A 202 -11.04 -5.15 -14.24
CA GLU A 202 -11.61 -4.46 -15.41
C GLU A 202 -12.64 -5.29 -16.21
N ALA A 203 -12.81 -6.57 -15.87
CA ALA A 203 -13.89 -7.44 -16.35
C ALA A 203 -14.72 -8.02 -15.19
N ALA A 204 -14.57 -7.48 -13.98
CA ALA A 204 -15.15 -8.05 -12.76
C ALA A 204 -16.67 -7.98 -12.77
N SER A 205 -17.26 -6.85 -13.18
CA SER A 205 -18.72 -6.66 -13.09
C SER A 205 -19.49 -7.77 -13.83
N GLY A 206 -19.04 -8.15 -15.03
CA GLY A 206 -19.66 -9.20 -15.85
C GLY A 206 -19.37 -10.64 -15.41
N LEU A 207 -18.47 -10.84 -14.45
CA LEU A 207 -18.07 -12.17 -13.94
C LEU A 207 -18.58 -12.44 -12.51
N LEU A 208 -19.15 -11.45 -11.84
CA LEU A 208 -19.70 -11.59 -10.49
C LEU A 208 -21.15 -12.05 -10.54
N ALA A 209 -21.50 -13.01 -9.69
CA ALA A 209 -22.89 -13.29 -9.40
C ALA A 209 -23.48 -12.13 -8.59
N THR A 210 -24.67 -11.68 -8.97
CA THR A 210 -25.35 -10.54 -8.35
C THR A 210 -26.59 -10.99 -7.61
N ILE A 211 -27.16 -10.09 -6.80
CA ILE A 211 -28.49 -10.26 -6.21
C ILE A 211 -29.61 -10.53 -7.24
N ASP A 212 -29.43 -10.16 -8.52
CA ASP A 212 -30.40 -10.40 -9.60
C ASP A 212 -30.28 -11.81 -10.19
N ASP A 213 -29.17 -12.51 -9.92
CA ASP A 213 -28.92 -13.87 -10.41
C ASP A 213 -29.42 -14.97 -9.46
N ALA A 214 -29.94 -14.59 -8.28
CA ALA A 214 -30.30 -15.51 -7.20
C ALA A 214 -31.77 -15.39 -6.76
N GLU A 215 -32.36 -16.53 -6.39
CA GLU A 215 -33.67 -16.57 -5.73
C GLU A 215 -33.50 -16.34 -4.23
N LEU A 216 -34.01 -15.20 -3.75
CA LEU A 216 -33.84 -14.72 -2.37
C LEU A 216 -35.11 -14.84 -1.53
N THR A 217 -36.24 -15.22 -2.12
CA THR A 217 -37.48 -15.43 -1.37
C THR A 217 -37.26 -16.48 -0.29
N ASP A 218 -37.68 -16.16 0.93
CA ASP A 218 -37.56 -17.01 2.12
C ASP A 218 -36.10 -17.35 2.52
N ARG A 219 -35.09 -16.62 2.00
CA ARG A 219 -33.68 -16.79 2.35
C ARG A 219 -33.24 -15.83 3.44
N ARG A 220 -32.35 -16.28 4.32
CA ARG A 220 -31.61 -15.43 5.27
C ARG A 220 -30.31 -14.98 4.62
N VAL A 221 -30.28 -13.71 4.24
CA VAL A 221 -29.14 -13.05 3.59
C VAL A 221 -28.22 -12.49 4.67
N LEU A 222 -26.94 -12.88 4.64
CA LEU A 222 -25.88 -12.21 5.37
C LEU A 222 -25.34 -11.05 4.52
N LEU A 223 -25.74 -9.84 4.85
CA LEU A 223 -25.36 -8.62 4.13
C LEU A 223 -24.17 -7.93 4.80
N ARG A 224 -23.05 -7.79 4.08
CA ARG A 224 -21.90 -7.00 4.53
C ARG A 224 -21.95 -5.59 3.95
N VAL A 225 -22.19 -4.59 4.79
CA VAL A 225 -22.27 -3.16 4.38
C VAL A 225 -21.09 -2.34 4.90
N ASP A 226 -20.82 -1.20 4.26
CA ASP A 226 -20.03 -0.14 4.88
C ASP A 226 -20.95 0.89 5.52
N VAL A 227 -20.83 1.06 6.84
CA VAL A 227 -21.52 2.10 7.62
C VAL A 227 -20.52 2.86 8.51
N ASN A 228 -19.23 2.79 8.15
CA ASN A 228 -18.17 3.49 8.88
C ASN A 228 -18.27 4.99 8.57
N GLU A 229 -18.99 5.71 9.42
CA GLU A 229 -19.31 7.13 9.24
C GLU A 229 -18.36 8.01 10.09
N PRO A 230 -18.17 9.29 9.71
CA PRO A 230 -17.53 10.27 10.56
C PRO A 230 -18.24 10.40 11.91
N VAL A 231 -17.43 10.51 12.97
CA VAL A 231 -17.88 10.63 14.37
C VAL A 231 -17.35 11.92 14.96
N GLU A 232 -18.25 12.71 15.55
CA GLU A 232 -17.91 13.92 16.31
C GLU A 232 -18.50 13.79 17.72
N ASP A 233 -17.68 13.99 18.75
CA ASP A 233 -18.08 13.86 20.16
C ASP A 233 -18.83 12.54 20.47
N GLY A 234 -18.38 11.44 19.87
CA GLY A 234 -18.99 10.11 20.03
C GLY A 234 -20.32 9.92 19.30
N ARG A 235 -20.74 10.87 18.46
CA ARG A 235 -21.97 10.80 17.66
C ARG A 235 -21.68 10.67 16.18
N ILE A 236 -22.47 9.85 15.49
CA ILE A 236 -22.41 9.73 14.03
C ILE A 236 -22.96 11.01 13.40
N VAL A 237 -22.13 11.70 12.60
CA VAL A 237 -22.53 12.90 11.86
C VAL A 237 -22.77 12.63 10.38
N GLY A 238 -22.12 11.61 9.81
CA GLY A 238 -22.34 11.16 8.43
C GLY A 238 -23.66 10.43 8.24
N ARG A 239 -24.19 10.45 7.00
CA ARG A 239 -25.50 9.88 6.68
C ARG A 239 -25.55 9.09 5.36
N ASP A 240 -24.58 9.27 4.49
CA ASP A 240 -24.61 8.75 3.11
C ASP A 240 -24.40 7.24 3.05
N ARG A 241 -23.47 6.69 3.86
CA ARG A 241 -23.20 5.24 3.88
C ARG A 241 -24.34 4.49 4.54
N LEU A 242 -24.93 5.07 5.59
CA LEU A 242 -26.14 4.54 6.22
C LEU A 242 -27.35 4.57 5.28
N GLN A 243 -27.49 5.59 4.43
CA GLN A 243 -28.54 5.61 3.41
C GLN A 243 -28.31 4.50 2.38
N ALA A 244 -27.09 4.38 1.83
CA ALA A 244 -26.77 3.34 0.84
C ALA A 244 -26.99 1.92 1.39
N ALA A 245 -26.64 1.69 2.67
CA ALA A 245 -26.94 0.45 3.37
C ALA A 245 -28.45 0.20 3.48
N ALA A 246 -29.24 1.21 3.86
CA ALA A 246 -30.70 1.10 3.96
C ALA A 246 -31.34 0.78 2.60
N ASP A 247 -30.90 1.42 1.52
CA ASP A 247 -31.42 1.18 0.17
C ASP A 247 -31.20 -0.28 -0.27
N THR A 248 -30.02 -0.84 0.05
CA THR A 248 -29.69 -2.24 -0.22
C THR A 248 -30.51 -3.19 0.64
N ILE A 249 -30.67 -2.90 1.94
CA ILE A 249 -31.50 -3.69 2.85
C ILE A 249 -32.95 -3.72 2.32
N GLN A 250 -33.52 -2.57 1.96
CA GLN A 250 -34.87 -2.49 1.41
C GLN A 250 -35.00 -3.32 0.12
N THR A 251 -34.00 -3.26 -0.76
CA THR A 251 -33.95 -4.05 -1.99
C THR A 251 -33.98 -5.57 -1.73
N LEU A 252 -33.33 -6.04 -0.66
CA LEU A 252 -33.37 -7.47 -0.26
C LEU A 252 -34.71 -7.86 0.37
N LEU A 253 -35.28 -6.98 1.19
CA LEU A 253 -36.60 -7.18 1.81
C LEU A 253 -37.71 -7.25 0.75
N ASP A 254 -37.66 -6.38 -0.27
CA ASP A 254 -38.60 -6.36 -1.38
C ASP A 254 -38.53 -7.65 -2.23
N ARG A 255 -37.40 -8.37 -2.19
CA ARG A 255 -37.23 -9.71 -2.77
C ARG A 255 -37.62 -10.85 -1.82
N GLY A 256 -38.23 -10.54 -0.67
CA GLY A 256 -38.73 -11.55 0.28
C GLY A 256 -37.65 -12.22 1.13
N ALA A 257 -36.48 -11.60 1.29
CA ALA A 257 -35.42 -12.11 2.17
C ALA A 257 -35.61 -11.66 3.63
N GLY A 258 -35.02 -12.42 4.56
CA GLY A 258 -34.66 -11.93 5.89
C GLY A 258 -33.19 -11.49 5.89
N VAL A 259 -32.84 -10.37 6.54
CA VAL A 259 -31.51 -9.74 6.39
C VAL A 259 -30.75 -9.72 7.72
N VAL A 260 -29.58 -10.36 7.76
CA VAL A 260 -28.61 -10.27 8.85
C VAL A 260 -27.46 -9.37 8.38
N VAL A 261 -27.26 -8.23 9.04
CA VAL A 261 -26.30 -7.19 8.63
C VAL A 261 -25.00 -7.30 9.44
N LEU A 262 -23.87 -7.33 8.72
CA LEU A 262 -22.51 -7.19 9.24
C LEU A 262 -21.91 -5.84 8.84
N ALA A 263 -21.40 -5.13 9.84
CA ALA A 263 -20.91 -3.75 9.71
C ALA A 263 -19.69 -3.51 10.59
N HIS A 264 -18.91 -2.47 10.27
CA HIS A 264 -17.84 -1.99 11.14
C HIS A 264 -17.94 -0.47 11.33
N GLN A 265 -17.46 0.01 12.47
CA GLN A 265 -17.29 1.44 12.77
C GLN A 265 -15.95 1.65 13.48
N GLY A 266 -15.13 2.59 12.99
CA GLY A 266 -13.84 2.96 13.56
C GLY A 266 -12.85 1.81 13.68
N ARG A 267 -11.72 2.04 14.35
CA ARG A 267 -10.69 1.00 14.60
C ARG A 267 -10.37 0.87 16.08
N PRO A 268 -10.11 -0.34 16.60
CA PRO A 268 -9.71 -0.51 18.00
C PRO A 268 -8.61 0.47 18.42
N GLY A 269 -8.85 1.17 19.53
CA GLY A 269 -7.95 2.21 20.06
C GLY A 269 -8.13 3.61 19.46
N ARG A 270 -9.09 3.83 18.57
CA ARG A 270 -9.47 5.15 18.04
C ARG A 270 -10.77 5.64 18.67
N GLU A 271 -10.94 6.97 18.71
CA GLU A 271 -12.13 7.62 19.28
C GLU A 271 -13.42 7.33 18.49
N ASP A 272 -13.29 6.99 17.21
CA ASP A 272 -14.39 6.63 16.33
C ASP A 272 -14.82 5.15 16.44
N PHE A 273 -14.22 4.36 17.33
CA PHE A 273 -14.51 2.93 17.50
C PHE A 273 -15.70 2.68 18.42
N LEU A 274 -16.90 2.72 17.83
CA LEU A 274 -18.17 2.62 18.54
C LEU A 274 -18.78 1.21 18.44
N ASP A 275 -19.77 0.93 19.29
CA ASP A 275 -20.77 -0.10 18.96
C ASP A 275 -21.65 0.35 17.79
N LEU A 276 -22.56 -0.53 17.35
CA LEU A 276 -23.45 -0.23 16.23
C LEU A 276 -24.87 0.12 16.67
N GLY A 277 -25.10 0.43 17.95
CA GLY A 277 -26.42 0.78 18.46
C GLY A 277 -26.95 2.10 17.85
N GLN A 278 -26.07 3.09 17.65
CA GLN A 278 -26.43 4.31 16.93
C GLN A 278 -26.76 4.04 15.46
N HIS A 279 -26.02 3.14 14.80
CA HIS A 279 -26.29 2.75 13.41
C HIS A 279 -27.63 2.03 13.30
N ALA A 280 -27.95 1.12 14.21
CA ALA A 280 -29.24 0.44 14.26
C ALA A 280 -30.40 1.43 14.37
N ALA A 281 -30.30 2.39 15.30
CA ALA A 281 -31.33 3.43 15.46
C ALA A 281 -31.51 4.29 14.20
N ILE A 282 -30.41 4.65 13.52
CA ILE A 282 -30.50 5.42 12.27
C ILE A 282 -31.07 4.58 11.13
N LEU A 283 -30.74 3.29 11.05
CA LEU A 283 -31.31 2.39 10.04
C LEU A 283 -32.80 2.14 10.29
N ASP A 284 -33.22 2.02 11.55
CA ASP A 284 -34.62 1.90 11.98
C ASP A 284 -35.46 3.11 11.52
N GLU A 285 -34.90 4.32 11.61
CA GLU A 285 -35.56 5.55 11.11
C GLU A 285 -35.68 5.59 9.57
N ARG A 286 -34.86 4.83 8.85
CA ARG A 286 -34.77 4.86 7.38
C ARG A 286 -35.52 3.75 6.69
N LEU A 287 -35.79 2.65 7.39
CA LEU A 287 -36.48 1.48 6.86
C LEU A 287 -37.95 1.50 7.29
N ALA A 288 -38.79 0.87 6.48
CA ALA A 288 -40.22 0.70 6.83
C ALA A 288 -40.44 -0.44 7.85
N VAL A 289 -39.39 -1.20 8.17
CA VAL A 289 -39.41 -2.33 9.10
C VAL A 289 -38.45 -2.07 10.26
N PRO A 290 -38.74 -2.58 11.47
CA PRO A 290 -37.84 -2.44 12.60
C PRO A 290 -36.47 -3.07 12.34
N VAL A 291 -35.42 -2.47 12.89
CA VAL A 291 -34.06 -3.02 12.88
C VAL A 291 -33.69 -3.52 14.27
N ASP A 292 -33.69 -4.85 14.44
CA ASP A 292 -33.20 -5.45 15.68
C ASP A 292 -31.68 -5.33 15.78
N HIS A 293 -31.15 -5.17 16.99
CA HIS A 293 -29.71 -5.06 17.23
C HIS A 293 -29.23 -5.99 18.34
N VAL A 294 -28.12 -6.68 18.08
CA VAL A 294 -27.37 -7.44 19.07
C VAL A 294 -25.92 -6.97 19.06
N GLU A 295 -25.37 -6.58 20.21
CA GLU A 295 -24.00 -6.04 20.31
C GLU A 295 -22.89 -7.07 20.02
N ALA A 296 -23.21 -8.36 20.12
CA ALA A 296 -22.31 -9.48 19.86
C ALA A 296 -22.38 -9.97 18.40
N ILE A 297 -21.39 -10.75 17.98
CA ILE A 297 -21.31 -11.36 16.64
C ILE A 297 -21.65 -12.85 16.70
N ASP A 298 -21.11 -13.55 17.69
CA ASP A 298 -20.99 -15.02 17.69
C ASP A 298 -21.29 -15.66 19.05
N ASP A 299 -21.84 -14.91 20.01
CA ASP A 299 -22.39 -15.51 21.23
C ASP A 299 -23.71 -16.23 20.95
N ASP A 300 -24.16 -17.05 21.90
CA ASP A 300 -25.38 -17.86 21.75
C ASP A 300 -26.60 -17.00 21.37
N ARG A 301 -26.70 -15.77 21.92
CA ARG A 301 -27.81 -14.85 21.65
C ARG A 301 -27.75 -14.32 20.22
N ALA A 302 -26.58 -13.91 19.74
CA ALA A 302 -26.38 -13.42 18.38
C ALA A 302 -26.65 -14.51 17.35
N LEU A 303 -26.18 -15.74 17.59
CA LEU A 303 -26.39 -16.87 16.69
C LEU A 303 -27.85 -17.35 16.67
N GLU A 304 -28.55 -17.33 17.81
CA GLU A 304 -29.98 -17.63 17.89
C GLU A 304 -30.80 -16.56 17.16
N ALA A 305 -30.50 -15.28 17.38
CA ALA A 305 -31.16 -14.16 16.70
C ALA A 305 -30.94 -14.24 15.17
N ALA A 306 -29.70 -14.41 14.72
CA ALA A 306 -29.37 -14.55 13.29
C ALA A 306 -30.06 -15.77 12.66
N GLY A 307 -30.15 -16.88 13.41
CA GLY A 307 -30.83 -18.09 12.95
C GLY A 307 -32.35 -17.94 12.83
N SER A 308 -32.95 -16.99 13.54
CA SER A 308 -34.40 -16.83 13.66
C SER A 308 -34.98 -15.72 12.79
N VAL A 309 -34.14 -14.93 12.12
CA VAL A 309 -34.59 -13.85 11.21
C VAL A 309 -35.50 -14.42 10.13
N ALA A 310 -36.74 -13.95 10.12
CA ALA A 310 -37.75 -14.34 9.14
C ALA A 310 -37.73 -13.42 7.90
N PRO A 311 -38.39 -13.83 6.81
CA PRO A 311 -38.60 -12.97 5.64
C PRO A 311 -39.24 -11.63 6.03
N GLY A 312 -38.64 -10.52 5.59
CA GLY A 312 -39.09 -9.18 5.94
C GLY A 312 -38.51 -8.61 7.25
N GLU A 313 -37.68 -9.37 7.98
CA GLU A 313 -37.02 -8.93 9.22
C GLU A 313 -35.56 -8.53 8.98
N VAL A 314 -35.05 -7.62 9.82
CA VAL A 314 -33.68 -7.12 9.76
C VAL A 314 -33.01 -7.21 11.13
N LEU A 315 -31.82 -7.81 11.17
CA LEU A 315 -30.97 -7.88 12.36
C LEU A 315 -29.60 -7.27 12.06
N LEU A 316 -29.20 -6.25 12.81
CA LEU A 316 -27.84 -5.72 12.84
C LEU A 316 -27.03 -6.37 13.96
N LEU A 317 -25.98 -7.11 13.59
CA LEU A 317 -25.03 -7.67 14.55
C LEU A 317 -24.04 -6.61 15.06
N GLY A 318 -23.20 -6.99 16.01
CA GLY A 318 -22.18 -6.14 16.61
C GLY A 318 -21.16 -5.56 15.61
N ASN A 319 -20.29 -4.69 16.11
CA ASN A 319 -19.17 -4.18 15.30
C ASN A 319 -18.19 -5.32 15.01
N VAL A 320 -18.09 -5.75 13.74
CA VAL A 320 -17.26 -6.92 13.36
C VAL A 320 -15.78 -6.77 13.68
N ARG A 321 -15.26 -5.55 13.83
CA ARG A 321 -13.88 -5.31 14.27
C ARG A 321 -13.62 -5.68 15.74
N ARG A 322 -14.66 -6.09 16.47
CA ARG A 322 -14.54 -6.74 17.79
C ARG A 322 -14.39 -8.25 17.70
N ALA A 323 -14.73 -8.87 16.57
CA ALA A 323 -14.58 -10.30 16.38
C ALA A 323 -13.10 -10.70 16.26
N GLU A 324 -12.77 -11.88 16.78
CA GLU A 324 -11.39 -12.35 16.83
C GLU A 324 -10.78 -12.49 15.42
N GLY A 325 -9.68 -11.75 15.20
CA GLY A 325 -8.91 -11.79 13.96
C GLY A 325 -9.67 -11.33 12.71
N GLU A 326 -10.68 -10.48 12.86
CA GLU A 326 -11.36 -9.78 11.75
C GLU A 326 -10.35 -9.08 10.83
N MET A 327 -9.35 -8.40 11.41
CA MET A 327 -8.34 -7.62 10.67
C MET A 327 -7.00 -8.35 10.51
N SER A 328 -6.94 -9.67 10.75
CA SER A 328 -5.71 -10.43 10.53
C SER A 328 -5.39 -10.53 9.04
N ASP A 329 -4.10 -10.46 8.70
CA ASP A 329 -3.64 -10.62 7.32
C ASP A 329 -3.34 -12.10 7.02
N ILE A 330 -4.39 -12.85 6.70
CA ILE A 330 -4.30 -14.27 6.33
C ILE A 330 -5.19 -14.55 5.10
N SER A 331 -5.02 -15.72 4.48
CA SER A 331 -5.78 -16.08 3.29
C SER A 331 -7.30 -16.19 3.56
N PRO A 332 -8.15 -16.01 2.53
CA PRO A 332 -9.60 -16.21 2.63
C PRO A 332 -9.99 -17.53 3.28
N GLY A 333 -9.39 -18.65 2.86
CA GLY A 333 -9.60 -19.96 3.48
C GLY A 333 -9.13 -20.04 4.94
N GLY A 334 -8.15 -19.22 5.35
CA GLY A 334 -7.77 -19.03 6.75
C GLY A 334 -8.86 -18.33 7.56
N HIS A 335 -9.47 -17.29 7.00
CA HIS A 335 -10.61 -16.60 7.61
C HIS A 335 -11.86 -17.49 7.70
N ALA A 336 -12.14 -18.30 6.68
CA ALA A 336 -13.26 -19.24 6.64
C ALA A 336 -13.21 -20.32 7.74
N ARG A 337 -12.03 -20.58 8.33
CA ARG A 337 -11.84 -21.53 9.44
C ARG A 337 -12.01 -20.91 10.83
N ARG A 338 -12.29 -19.62 10.93
CA ARG A 338 -12.50 -18.97 12.23
C ARG A 338 -13.84 -19.40 12.81
N ASP A 339 -13.85 -19.70 14.11
CA ASP A 339 -15.03 -20.22 14.82
C ASP A 339 -16.25 -19.32 14.62
N TRP A 340 -16.09 -18.00 14.74
CA TRP A 340 -17.18 -17.04 14.56
C TRP A 340 -17.70 -16.97 13.12
N VAL A 341 -16.83 -17.10 12.12
CA VAL A 341 -17.22 -17.10 10.70
C VAL A 341 -18.03 -18.36 10.40
N GLN A 342 -17.58 -19.52 10.87
CA GLN A 342 -18.30 -20.79 10.72
C GLN A 342 -19.64 -20.77 11.47
N ALA A 343 -19.64 -20.24 12.69
CA ALA A 343 -20.83 -20.15 13.52
C ALA A 343 -21.90 -19.29 12.86
N VAL A 344 -21.56 -18.08 12.40
CA VAL A 344 -22.50 -17.20 11.70
C VAL A 344 -22.93 -17.80 10.35
N ALA A 345 -22.00 -18.34 9.56
CA ALA A 345 -22.31 -18.95 8.27
C ALA A 345 -23.31 -20.11 8.39
N SER A 346 -23.27 -20.87 9.49
CA SER A 346 -24.23 -21.96 9.74
C SER A 346 -25.68 -21.49 10.00
N ARG A 347 -25.90 -20.19 10.18
CA ARG A 347 -27.20 -19.57 10.49
C ARG A 347 -27.83 -18.84 9.33
N VAL A 348 -27.18 -18.75 8.18
CA VAL A 348 -27.62 -17.97 7.02
C VAL A 348 -27.49 -18.80 5.74
N ASP A 349 -28.11 -18.35 4.65
CA ASP A 349 -28.23 -19.14 3.43
C ASP A 349 -27.37 -18.60 2.28
N VAL A 350 -27.12 -17.29 2.25
CA VAL A 350 -26.39 -16.59 1.18
C VAL A 350 -25.65 -15.38 1.74
N PHE A 351 -24.49 -15.06 1.18
CA PHE A 351 -23.71 -13.87 1.51
C PHE A 351 -23.83 -12.82 0.40
N VAL A 352 -24.07 -11.56 0.79
CA VAL A 352 -24.07 -10.41 -0.12
C VAL A 352 -23.03 -9.40 0.36
N ASN A 353 -22.09 -9.02 -0.51
CA ASN A 353 -21.14 -7.96 -0.21
C ASN A 353 -21.56 -6.65 -0.88
N GLU A 354 -21.80 -5.64 -0.05
CA GLU A 354 -22.14 -4.26 -0.41
C GLU A 354 -21.05 -3.27 0.05
N ALA A 355 -19.98 -3.76 0.67
CA ALA A 355 -18.97 -2.94 1.34
C ALA A 355 -17.80 -2.59 0.41
N PHE A 356 -18.06 -2.01 -0.77
CA PHE A 356 -17.00 -1.58 -1.71
C PHE A 356 -15.87 -0.78 -1.05
N PRO A 357 -16.14 0.21 -0.16
CA PRO A 357 -15.07 0.97 0.50
C PRO A 357 -14.08 0.13 1.31
N ALA A 358 -14.46 -1.08 1.72
CA ALA A 358 -13.62 -2.00 2.45
C ALA A 358 -13.01 -3.11 1.57
N CYS A 359 -13.31 -3.16 0.27
CA CYS A 359 -12.94 -4.31 -0.58
C CYS A 359 -11.44 -4.45 -0.88
N HIS A 360 -10.65 -3.40 -0.65
CA HIS A 360 -9.17 -3.42 -0.67
C HIS A 360 -8.56 -4.12 0.57
N ARG A 361 -9.37 -4.80 1.39
CA ARG A 361 -8.95 -5.48 2.62
C ARG A 361 -9.32 -6.95 2.57
N SER A 362 -8.39 -7.81 2.95
CA SER A 362 -8.65 -9.24 3.21
C SER A 362 -9.13 -9.45 4.66
N HIS A 363 -10.25 -8.84 5.05
CA HIS A 363 -10.81 -9.06 6.40
C HIS A 363 -11.75 -10.26 6.44
N ALA A 364 -11.88 -10.88 7.61
CA ALA A 364 -12.68 -12.10 7.76
C ALA A 364 -14.14 -11.93 7.32
N SER A 365 -14.77 -10.81 7.69
CA SER A 365 -16.16 -10.48 7.30
C SER A 365 -16.37 -10.20 5.81
N LEU A 366 -15.29 -10.03 5.04
CA LEU A 366 -15.32 -9.76 3.60
C LEU A 366 -14.95 -10.99 2.78
N VAL A 367 -13.87 -11.68 3.15
CA VAL A 367 -13.32 -12.79 2.35
C VAL A 367 -13.58 -14.18 2.94
N GLY A 368 -14.00 -14.27 4.20
CA GLY A 368 -14.23 -15.56 4.88
C GLY A 368 -15.56 -16.22 4.50
N PHE A 369 -16.64 -15.44 4.43
CA PHE A 369 -17.97 -15.96 4.09
C PHE A 369 -18.12 -16.46 2.64
N PRO A 370 -17.51 -15.81 1.62
CA PRO A 370 -17.56 -16.31 0.26
C PRO A 370 -16.96 -17.71 0.05
N GLU A 371 -16.07 -18.16 0.94
CA GLU A 371 -15.50 -19.53 0.91
C GLU A 371 -16.47 -20.58 1.49
N LEU A 372 -17.55 -20.16 2.15
CA LEU A 372 -18.51 -21.05 2.84
C LEU A 372 -19.93 -21.00 2.27
N LEU A 373 -20.31 -19.88 1.64
CA LEU A 373 -21.67 -19.59 1.21
C LEU A 373 -21.70 -19.17 -0.26
N PRO A 374 -22.83 -19.36 -0.98
CA PRO A 374 -23.08 -18.63 -2.21
C PRO A 374 -22.90 -17.14 -1.96
N ALA A 375 -22.05 -16.49 -2.76
CA ALA A 375 -21.62 -15.12 -2.55
C ALA A 375 -22.03 -14.25 -3.73
N LEU A 376 -22.67 -13.12 -3.42
CA LEU A 376 -23.23 -12.20 -4.41
C LEU A 376 -22.69 -10.80 -4.21
N ALA A 377 -22.50 -10.08 -5.31
CA ALA A 377 -22.31 -8.63 -5.30
C ALA A 377 -23.64 -7.92 -5.04
N GLY A 378 -23.63 -6.98 -4.10
CA GLY A 378 -24.72 -6.03 -3.90
C GLY A 378 -24.74 -4.92 -4.96
N PRO A 379 -25.86 -4.20 -5.11
CA PRO A 379 -26.06 -3.22 -6.19
C PRO A 379 -25.09 -2.04 -6.12
N GLY A 380 -24.74 -1.55 -4.93
CA GLY A 380 -23.79 -0.44 -4.80
C GLY A 380 -22.36 -0.87 -5.14
N LEU A 381 -21.93 -2.05 -4.68
CA LEU A 381 -20.65 -2.64 -5.05
C LEU A 381 -20.55 -2.85 -6.56
N LEU A 382 -21.60 -3.35 -7.20
CA LEU A 382 -21.64 -3.52 -8.65
C LEU A 382 -21.52 -2.18 -9.37
N ALA A 383 -22.30 -1.17 -8.94
CA ALA A 383 -22.24 0.17 -9.52
C ALA A 383 -20.84 0.80 -9.41
N GLU A 384 -20.13 0.59 -8.30
CA GLU A 384 -18.75 1.06 -8.11
C GLU A 384 -17.77 0.39 -9.11
N LEU A 385 -17.90 -0.92 -9.33
CA LEU A 385 -17.08 -1.65 -10.31
C LEU A 385 -17.40 -1.23 -11.76
N GLU A 386 -18.68 -1.10 -12.10
CA GLU A 386 -19.11 -0.62 -13.42
C GLU A 386 -18.61 0.80 -13.69
N ALA A 387 -18.66 1.68 -12.69
CA ALA A 387 -18.16 3.04 -12.83
C ALA A 387 -16.66 3.07 -13.11
N LEU A 388 -15.87 2.26 -12.39
CA LEU A 388 -14.43 2.09 -12.59
C LEU A 388 -14.07 1.53 -13.97
N GLU A 389 -14.84 0.55 -14.45
CA GLU A 389 -14.66 0.01 -15.81
C GLU A 389 -14.93 1.08 -16.87
N ARG A 390 -15.96 1.90 -16.67
CA ARG A 390 -16.32 2.97 -17.62
C ARG A 390 -15.25 4.06 -17.69
N VAL A 391 -14.64 4.48 -16.58
CA VAL A 391 -13.59 5.53 -16.61
C VAL A 391 -12.47 5.23 -17.62
N GLY A 392 -12.13 3.95 -17.85
CA GLY A 392 -11.10 3.57 -18.83
C GLY A 392 -11.56 3.41 -20.29
N ARG A 393 -12.87 3.43 -20.56
CA ARG A 393 -13.47 3.05 -21.86
C ARG A 393 -14.28 4.17 -22.53
N GLN A 394 -14.44 5.31 -21.87
CA GLN A 394 -15.31 6.40 -22.30
C GLN A 394 -14.57 7.44 -23.16
N ASP A 395 -15.31 8.46 -23.59
CA ASP A 395 -14.88 9.46 -24.56
C ASP A 395 -13.69 10.31 -24.07
N GLU A 396 -12.78 10.60 -25.00
CA GLU A 396 -11.65 11.50 -24.81
C GLU A 396 -12.08 12.98 -24.95
N PRO A 397 -11.43 13.93 -24.26
CA PRO A 397 -10.29 13.75 -23.34
C PRO A 397 -10.72 13.14 -21.99
N ARG A 398 -9.95 12.17 -21.51
CA ARG A 398 -10.09 11.55 -20.19
C ARG A 398 -9.22 12.32 -19.21
N VAL A 399 -9.84 13.11 -18.35
CA VAL A 399 -9.15 14.01 -17.43
C VAL A 399 -9.32 13.52 -15.99
N ALA A 400 -8.20 13.37 -15.27
CA ALA A 400 -8.19 13.10 -13.84
C ALA A 400 -7.86 14.36 -13.04
N VAL A 401 -8.69 14.69 -12.04
CA VAL A 401 -8.47 15.76 -11.07
C VAL A 401 -8.09 15.13 -9.75
N LEU A 402 -6.81 15.20 -9.39
CA LEU A 402 -6.24 14.54 -8.21
C LEU A 402 -5.70 15.55 -7.20
N GLY A 403 -6.15 15.46 -5.95
CA GLY A 403 -5.74 16.34 -4.87
C GLY A 403 -5.76 15.71 -3.48
N GLY A 404 -5.92 16.54 -2.45
CA GLY A 404 -5.96 16.12 -1.06
C GLY A 404 -4.61 16.10 -0.34
N ALA A 405 -4.61 15.53 0.86
CA ALA A 405 -3.48 15.61 1.80
C ALA A 405 -2.62 14.33 1.88
N LYS A 406 -2.98 13.27 1.17
CA LYS A 406 -2.27 11.97 1.22
C LYS A 406 -1.74 11.61 -0.18
N PRO A 407 -0.52 12.06 -0.54
CA PRO A 407 -0.03 11.97 -1.91
C PRO A 407 0.21 10.53 -2.38
N GLY A 408 0.68 9.61 -1.52
CA GLY A 408 1.07 8.24 -1.90
C GLY A 408 0.06 7.50 -2.77
N ALA A 409 -1.13 7.19 -2.24
CA ALA A 409 -2.15 6.45 -3.00
C ALA A 409 -2.62 7.17 -4.28
N SER A 410 -2.50 8.50 -4.35
CA SER A 410 -2.82 9.25 -5.58
C SER A 410 -1.69 9.15 -6.61
N LEU A 411 -0.43 9.08 -6.17
CA LEU A 411 0.72 8.83 -7.04
C LEU A 411 0.66 7.43 -7.65
N ASP A 412 0.31 6.41 -6.86
CA ASP A 412 0.16 5.03 -7.33
C ASP A 412 -0.96 4.90 -8.37
N ALA A 413 -2.13 5.47 -8.07
CA ALA A 413 -3.25 5.52 -9.01
C ALA A 413 -2.87 6.24 -10.30
N MET A 414 -2.25 7.42 -10.20
CA MET A 414 -1.82 8.18 -11.37
C MET A 414 -0.79 7.44 -12.21
N ALA A 415 0.20 6.80 -11.57
CA ALA A 415 1.21 6.00 -12.25
C ALA A 415 0.58 4.89 -13.09
N TYR A 416 -0.34 4.14 -12.49
CA TYR A 416 -1.05 3.04 -13.15
C TYR A 416 -1.90 3.52 -14.33
N GLN A 417 -2.67 4.59 -14.13
CA GLN A 417 -3.58 5.12 -15.15
C GLN A 417 -2.84 5.71 -16.36
N LEU A 418 -1.74 6.45 -16.11
CA LEU A 418 -0.89 7.00 -17.18
C LEU A 418 -0.18 5.90 -17.98
N ALA A 419 0.39 4.90 -17.30
CA ALA A 419 1.11 3.81 -17.97
C ALA A 419 0.22 2.92 -18.85
N ARG A 420 -1.09 2.87 -18.57
CA ARG A 420 -2.08 2.17 -19.40
C ARG A 420 -2.78 3.02 -20.42
N ASP A 421 -2.39 4.29 -20.54
CA ASP A 421 -3.05 5.22 -21.44
C ASP A 421 -4.56 5.32 -21.18
N ARG A 422 -4.95 5.33 -19.89
CA ARG A 422 -6.35 5.42 -19.44
C ARG A 422 -6.80 6.83 -19.10
N VAL A 423 -5.85 7.75 -18.91
CA VAL A 423 -6.11 9.15 -18.57
C VAL A 423 -5.21 10.02 -19.42
N ASP A 424 -5.78 10.84 -20.29
CA ASP A 424 -5.05 11.73 -21.21
C ASP A 424 -4.35 12.86 -20.48
N GLU A 425 -4.95 13.36 -19.39
CA GLU A 425 -4.44 14.49 -18.63
C GLU A 425 -4.75 14.38 -17.13
N VAL A 426 -3.79 14.79 -16.29
CA VAL A 426 -3.93 14.79 -14.83
C VAL A 426 -3.72 16.20 -14.28
N LEU A 427 -4.75 16.75 -13.66
CA LEU A 427 -4.73 18.03 -12.95
C LEU A 427 -4.40 17.77 -11.49
N VAL A 428 -3.25 18.24 -11.00
CA VAL A 428 -2.81 17.97 -9.62
C VAL A 428 -2.99 19.16 -8.70
N GLY A 429 -3.62 18.94 -7.53
CA GLY A 429 -3.84 19.94 -6.48
C GLY A 429 -3.38 19.47 -5.10
N GLY A 430 -3.65 20.25 -4.06
CA GLY A 430 -3.36 19.89 -2.66
C GLY A 430 -1.88 19.59 -2.37
N LEU A 431 -1.62 18.65 -1.47
CA LEU A 431 -0.25 18.21 -1.15
C LEU A 431 0.37 17.32 -2.23
N LEU A 432 -0.46 16.75 -3.12
CA LEU A 432 0.03 16.05 -4.30
C LEU A 432 0.80 17.04 -5.19
N ALA A 433 0.19 18.18 -5.53
CA ALA A 433 0.86 19.22 -6.30
C ALA A 433 2.13 19.74 -5.62
N ALA A 434 2.10 19.96 -4.30
CA ALA A 434 3.28 20.41 -3.56
C ALA A 434 4.44 19.38 -3.63
N SER A 435 4.14 18.08 -3.67
CA SER A 435 5.15 17.02 -3.89
C SER A 435 5.82 17.15 -5.26
N PHE A 436 5.04 17.41 -6.32
CA PHE A 436 5.58 17.64 -7.67
C PHE A 436 6.43 18.90 -7.75
N LEU A 437 5.95 20.01 -7.19
CA LEU A 437 6.69 21.27 -7.18
C LEU A 437 8.06 21.11 -6.50
N GLU A 438 8.12 20.50 -5.33
CA GLU A 438 9.41 20.24 -4.65
C GLU A 438 10.30 19.25 -5.42
N ALA A 439 9.72 18.23 -6.06
CA ALA A 439 10.44 17.29 -6.91
C ALA A 439 11.05 17.94 -8.17
N ASP A 440 10.41 19.00 -8.68
CA ASP A 440 10.91 19.84 -9.78
C ASP A 440 11.87 20.95 -9.28
N GLY A 441 12.21 20.95 -7.98
CA GLY A 441 13.16 21.89 -7.39
C GLY A 441 12.56 23.24 -6.98
N VAL A 442 11.24 23.41 -7.04
CA VAL A 442 10.55 24.60 -6.52
C VAL A 442 10.55 24.56 -5.00
N ASN A 443 11.01 25.64 -4.38
CA ASN A 443 11.02 25.77 -2.92
C ASN A 443 9.64 26.22 -2.41
N THR A 444 8.80 25.30 -1.95
CA THR A 444 7.42 25.58 -1.49
C THR A 444 7.32 26.21 -0.08
N GLY A 445 8.48 26.46 0.54
CA GLY A 445 8.60 27.05 1.86
C GLY A 445 8.53 26.02 3.00
N GLN A 446 9.13 26.39 4.15
CA GLN A 446 9.33 25.47 5.29
C GLN A 446 8.02 24.86 5.82
N GLY A 447 6.93 25.65 5.87
CA GLY A 447 5.65 25.17 6.41
C GLY A 447 4.97 24.13 5.53
N THR A 448 5.10 24.24 4.21
CA THR A 448 4.58 23.24 3.26
C THR A 448 5.47 22.00 3.28
N ARG A 449 6.79 22.17 3.24
CA ARG A 449 7.76 21.06 3.29
C ARG A 449 7.62 20.22 4.55
N ALA A 450 7.47 20.84 5.73
CA ALA A 450 7.27 20.10 6.98
C ALA A 450 6.04 19.18 6.92
N LEU A 451 4.94 19.64 6.30
CA LEU A 451 3.75 18.82 6.15
C LEU A 451 3.94 17.69 5.13
N LEU A 452 4.67 17.93 4.06
CA LEU A 452 5.05 16.88 3.13
C LEU A 452 5.90 15.82 3.85
N GLU A 453 6.86 16.22 4.68
CA GLU A 453 7.69 15.31 5.47
C GLU A 453 6.86 14.46 6.45
N GLU A 454 5.87 15.05 7.13
CA GLU A 454 4.90 14.33 7.96
C GLU A 454 4.12 13.24 7.18
N HIS A 455 3.99 13.42 5.86
CA HIS A 455 3.24 12.53 4.97
C HIS A 455 4.15 11.69 4.03
N GLY A 456 5.44 11.55 4.33
CA GLY A 456 6.33 10.63 3.59
C GLY A 456 6.99 11.21 2.34
N TYR A 457 7.22 12.54 2.29
CA TYR A 457 7.80 13.24 1.13
C TYR A 457 8.98 12.57 0.42
N ARG A 458 9.93 11.95 1.14
CA ARG A 458 11.14 11.41 0.51
C ARG A 458 10.87 10.29 -0.50
N GLU A 459 9.88 9.47 -0.22
CA GLU A 459 9.45 8.40 -1.13
C GLU A 459 8.58 8.98 -2.24
N HIS A 460 7.54 9.72 -1.86
CA HIS A 460 6.57 10.32 -2.77
C HIS A 460 7.20 11.35 -3.72
N GLY A 461 8.22 12.09 -3.30
CA GLY A 461 8.94 13.05 -4.13
C GLY A 461 9.78 12.37 -5.21
N ARG A 462 10.39 11.22 -4.91
CA ARG A 462 11.11 10.41 -5.93
C ARG A 462 10.14 9.84 -6.96
N GLN A 463 9.00 9.32 -6.51
CA GLN A 463 7.95 8.82 -7.39
C GLN A 463 7.34 9.95 -8.24
N ALA A 464 7.00 11.10 -7.64
CA ALA A 464 6.51 12.27 -8.35
C ALA A 464 7.50 12.74 -9.41
N ARG A 465 8.80 12.79 -9.08
CA ARG A 465 9.85 13.12 -10.04
C ARG A 465 9.86 12.17 -11.24
N SER A 466 9.87 10.87 -10.98
CA SER A 466 9.86 9.83 -12.01
C SER A 466 8.65 9.94 -12.94
N LEU A 467 7.47 10.17 -12.37
CA LEU A 467 6.23 10.37 -13.14
C LEU A 467 6.28 11.64 -13.98
N PHE A 468 6.81 12.73 -13.44
CA PHE A 468 6.93 13.98 -14.19
C PHE A 468 7.96 13.89 -15.32
N ASP A 469 9.10 13.23 -15.09
CA ASP A 469 10.11 13.01 -16.12
C ASP A 469 9.57 12.12 -17.26
N THR A 470 8.65 11.20 -16.97
CA THR A 470 8.07 10.25 -17.94
C THR A 470 6.83 10.79 -18.65
N TYR A 471 5.93 11.46 -17.92
CA TYR A 471 4.58 11.83 -18.36
C TYR A 471 4.27 13.33 -18.16
N GLY A 472 5.28 14.18 -18.02
CA GLY A 472 5.11 15.60 -17.71
C GLY A 472 4.29 16.40 -18.74
N ASP A 473 4.16 15.91 -19.97
CA ASP A 473 3.29 16.48 -21.00
C ASP A 473 1.79 16.27 -20.73
N ARG A 474 1.46 15.26 -19.92
CA ARG A 474 0.09 14.90 -19.48
C ARG A 474 -0.22 15.36 -18.06
N ILE A 475 0.78 15.75 -17.27
CA ILE A 475 0.59 16.20 -15.88
C ILE A 475 0.56 17.74 -15.84
N ARG A 476 -0.55 18.32 -15.35
CA ARG A 476 -0.71 19.77 -15.17
C ARG A 476 -0.48 20.16 -13.72
N LEU A 477 0.64 20.84 -13.49
CA LEU A 477 0.98 21.42 -12.19
C LEU A 477 0.35 22.83 -12.03
N PRO A 478 0.12 23.29 -10.79
CA PRO A 478 -0.25 24.68 -10.53
C PRO A 478 0.77 25.67 -11.07
N THR A 479 0.28 26.80 -11.61
CA THR A 479 1.09 27.95 -12.03
C THR A 479 1.12 29.05 -10.98
N ASP A 480 0.10 29.08 -10.12
CA ASP A 480 -0.03 29.94 -8.96
C ASP A 480 -0.67 29.18 -7.79
N VAL A 481 -0.35 29.60 -6.57
CA VAL A 481 -0.82 28.99 -5.33
C VAL A 481 -1.38 30.05 -4.38
N ALA A 482 -2.23 29.63 -3.45
CA ALA A 482 -2.75 30.49 -2.40
C ALA A 482 -2.07 30.16 -1.06
N VAL A 483 -1.44 31.17 -0.46
CA VAL A 483 -0.77 31.06 0.84
C VAL A 483 -1.51 31.84 1.93
N HIS A 484 -1.45 31.32 3.15
CA HIS A 484 -1.92 32.04 4.33
C HIS A 484 -0.82 32.93 4.90
N ARG A 485 -1.08 34.24 5.00
CA ARG A 485 -0.15 35.20 5.61
C ARG A 485 -0.91 36.23 6.43
N ASN A 486 -0.58 36.33 7.72
CA ASN A 486 -1.16 37.32 8.64
C ASN A 486 -2.70 37.32 8.72
N GLY A 487 -3.35 36.16 8.59
CA GLY A 487 -4.82 36.08 8.58
C GLY A 487 -5.46 36.09 7.20
N ASP A 488 -4.73 36.54 6.17
CA ASP A 488 -5.27 36.76 4.83
C ASP A 488 -4.75 35.73 3.81
N ARG A 489 -5.55 35.52 2.74
CA ARG A 489 -5.19 34.72 1.56
C ARG A 489 -4.47 35.59 0.54
N PHE A 490 -3.28 35.17 0.12
CA PHE A 490 -2.52 35.79 -0.97
C PHE A 490 -2.28 34.78 -2.08
N GLU A 491 -2.53 35.18 -3.31
CA GLU A 491 -2.14 34.42 -4.50
C GLU A 491 -0.69 34.76 -4.85
N VAL A 492 0.10 33.72 -5.14
CA VAL A 492 1.52 33.83 -5.41
C VAL A 492 1.84 32.94 -6.61
N PRO A 493 2.45 33.48 -7.68
CA PRO A 493 3.00 32.69 -8.77
C PRO A 493 4.01 31.65 -8.25
N VAL A 494 4.03 30.47 -8.85
CA VAL A 494 4.92 29.37 -8.41
C VAL A 494 6.40 29.75 -8.53
N ASP A 495 6.77 30.57 -9.52
CA ASP A 495 8.13 31.08 -9.73
C ASP A 495 8.57 32.15 -8.70
N GLU A 496 7.63 32.68 -7.89
CA GLU A 496 7.89 33.59 -6.77
C GLU A 496 8.01 32.86 -5.42
N LEU A 497 7.93 31.52 -5.39
CA LEU A 497 8.13 30.72 -4.17
C LEU A 497 9.62 30.64 -3.77
N PRO A 498 9.95 30.59 -2.47
CA PRO A 498 9.05 30.47 -1.33
C PRO A 498 8.44 31.80 -0.90
N ALA A 499 7.13 31.83 -0.69
CA ALA A 499 6.45 32.94 -0.05
C ALA A 499 6.46 32.82 1.48
N ARG A 500 6.22 33.94 2.17
CA ARG A 500 5.90 33.89 3.61
C ARG A 500 4.54 33.26 3.81
N GLY A 501 4.52 32.07 4.42
CA GLY A 501 3.29 31.33 4.72
C GLY A 501 3.40 29.89 4.26
N ARG A 502 2.31 29.14 4.46
CA ARG A 502 2.15 27.78 3.94
C ARG A 502 1.14 27.80 2.79
N ILE A 503 1.38 26.97 1.77
CA ILE A 503 0.42 26.73 0.69
C ILE A 503 -0.82 26.03 1.26
N ARG A 504 -2.00 26.58 0.96
CA ARG A 504 -3.28 26.06 1.46
C ARG A 504 -4.31 25.78 0.38
N ASP A 505 -4.15 26.34 -0.81
CA ASP A 505 -5.05 26.09 -1.94
C ASP A 505 -4.28 26.40 -3.25
N ILE A 506 -4.85 26.02 -4.38
CA ILE A 506 -4.37 26.50 -5.68
C ILE A 506 -4.72 27.99 -5.85
N GLY A 507 -3.95 28.68 -6.68
CA GLY A 507 -4.21 30.07 -7.03
C GLY A 507 -5.37 30.19 -8.03
N LYS A 508 -5.77 31.42 -8.33
CA LYS A 508 -6.93 31.68 -9.19
C LYS A 508 -6.65 31.27 -10.62
N ASP A 509 -5.48 31.57 -11.15
CA ASP A 509 -5.17 31.32 -12.56
C ASP A 509 -5.11 29.81 -12.83
N THR A 510 -4.55 29.04 -11.88
CA THR A 510 -4.59 27.57 -11.87
C THR A 510 -6.01 27.05 -11.76
N ALA A 511 -6.84 27.60 -10.85
CA ALA A 511 -8.21 27.13 -10.69
C ALA A 511 -9.08 27.39 -11.92
N ASP A 512 -8.89 28.53 -12.59
CA ASP A 512 -9.57 28.85 -13.84
C ASP A 512 -9.11 27.93 -14.98
N SER A 513 -7.80 27.72 -15.12
CA SER A 513 -7.23 26.78 -16.10
C SER A 513 -7.74 25.35 -15.88
N PHE A 514 -7.64 24.82 -14.66
CA PHE A 514 -8.10 23.46 -14.34
C PHE A 514 -9.60 23.29 -14.57
N ALA A 515 -10.39 24.34 -14.31
CA ALA A 515 -11.80 24.30 -14.61
C ALA A 515 -12.10 24.25 -16.11
N ASP A 516 -11.31 24.92 -16.95
CA ASP A 516 -11.45 24.84 -18.40
C ASP A 516 -11.11 23.43 -18.90
N HIS A 517 -9.99 22.85 -18.44
CA HIS A 517 -9.65 21.45 -18.71
C HIS A 517 -10.73 20.46 -18.26
N ALA A 518 -11.33 20.69 -17.08
CA ALA A 518 -12.42 19.84 -16.60
C ALA A 518 -13.70 19.98 -17.45
N ASN A 519 -14.03 21.17 -17.94
CA ASN A 519 -15.21 21.38 -18.80
C ASN A 519 -15.05 20.74 -20.19
N ASP A 520 -13.82 20.70 -20.71
CA ASP A 520 -13.51 20.16 -22.05
C ASP A 520 -13.34 18.64 -22.06
N ALA A 521 -13.39 17.99 -20.90
CA ALA A 521 -13.26 16.54 -20.77
C ALA A 521 -14.47 15.80 -21.35
N GLY A 522 -14.23 14.65 -22.00
CA GLY A 522 -15.28 13.66 -22.32
C GLY A 522 -15.50 12.67 -21.16
N THR A 523 -14.47 12.47 -20.33
CA THR A 523 -14.52 11.64 -19.13
C THR A 523 -13.78 12.31 -17.99
N LEU A 524 -14.38 12.34 -16.79
CA LEU A 524 -13.80 12.94 -15.59
C LEU A 524 -13.65 11.93 -14.46
N LEU A 525 -12.46 11.89 -13.87
CA LEU A 525 -12.20 11.24 -12.60
C LEU A 525 -11.78 12.28 -11.57
N VAL A 526 -12.56 12.47 -10.50
CA VAL A 526 -12.29 13.50 -9.49
C VAL A 526 -12.05 12.86 -8.13
N HIS A 527 -10.85 13.06 -7.57
CA HIS A 527 -10.50 12.57 -6.24
C HIS A 527 -9.61 13.57 -5.48
N GLY A 528 -10.12 14.09 -4.37
CA GLY A 528 -9.40 14.93 -3.44
C GLY A 528 -9.53 16.44 -3.74
N PRO A 529 -9.65 17.28 -2.71
CA PRO A 529 -9.78 18.73 -2.87
C PRO A 529 -8.47 19.38 -3.35
N MET A 530 -8.58 20.57 -3.95
CA MET A 530 -7.43 21.35 -4.44
C MET A 530 -6.71 22.12 -3.33
N GLY A 531 -7.35 22.27 -2.17
CA GLY A 531 -6.86 22.99 -1.01
C GLY A 531 -7.53 22.53 0.29
N VAL A 532 -7.30 23.30 1.37
CA VAL A 532 -7.93 23.12 2.69
C VAL A 532 -9.36 23.68 2.62
N TYR A 533 -10.25 22.94 1.96
CA TYR A 533 -11.62 23.37 1.66
C TYR A 533 -12.48 23.63 2.89
N GLU A 534 -12.09 23.09 4.05
CA GLU A 534 -12.75 23.31 5.33
C GLU A 534 -12.55 24.74 5.86
N GLU A 535 -11.56 25.49 5.35
CA GLU A 535 -11.18 26.81 5.84
C GLU A 535 -11.41 27.90 4.79
N THR A 536 -12.44 28.73 4.94
CA THR A 536 -12.62 29.90 4.06
C THR A 536 -11.50 30.94 4.28
N PRO A 537 -10.86 31.49 3.22
CA PRO A 537 -11.20 31.38 1.79
C PRO A 537 -10.32 30.40 0.96
N TYR A 538 -9.79 29.33 1.57
CA TYR A 538 -8.98 28.28 0.93
C TYR A 538 -9.82 27.16 0.29
N ASP A 539 -11.12 27.38 0.23
CA ASP A 539 -12.12 26.55 -0.45
C ASP A 539 -12.31 26.94 -1.93
N ARG A 540 -11.79 28.10 -2.34
CA ARG A 540 -12.04 28.72 -3.66
C ARG A 540 -11.57 27.87 -4.83
N GLY A 541 -10.35 27.34 -4.78
CA GLY A 541 -9.80 26.49 -5.85
C GLY A 541 -10.61 25.21 -6.01
N THR A 542 -10.90 24.55 -4.89
CA THR A 542 -11.75 23.35 -4.85
C THR A 542 -13.14 23.63 -5.41
N HIS A 543 -13.80 24.71 -4.96
CA HIS A 543 -15.12 25.11 -5.45
C HIS A 543 -15.12 25.38 -6.95
N ARG A 544 -14.12 26.12 -7.47
CA ARG A 544 -14.04 26.47 -8.89
C ARG A 544 -13.89 25.23 -9.78
N VAL A 545 -13.00 24.31 -9.41
CA VAL A 545 -12.74 23.08 -10.18
C VAL A 545 -13.92 22.11 -10.07
N PHE A 546 -14.45 21.86 -8.87
CA PHE A 546 -15.57 20.92 -8.69
C PHE A 546 -16.87 21.45 -9.30
N SER A 547 -17.10 22.77 -9.29
CA SER A 547 -18.23 23.38 -9.98
C SER A 547 -18.15 23.26 -11.50
N ALA A 548 -16.93 23.20 -12.06
CA ALA A 548 -16.72 22.97 -13.49
C ALA A 548 -16.92 21.49 -13.82
N ALA A 549 -16.34 20.60 -13.02
CA ALA A 549 -16.53 19.16 -13.17
C ALA A 549 -18.02 18.76 -13.16
N GLY A 550 -18.84 19.33 -12.26
CA GLY A 550 -20.29 19.09 -12.24
C GLY A 550 -21.10 19.82 -13.33
N LYS A 551 -20.47 20.58 -14.22
CA LYS A 551 -21.11 21.23 -15.38
C LYS A 551 -20.62 20.67 -16.71
N ALA A 552 -19.53 19.92 -16.70
CA ALA A 552 -18.97 19.28 -17.87
C ALA A 552 -19.99 18.32 -18.48
N ASP A 553 -20.03 18.25 -19.81
CA ASP A 553 -20.80 17.25 -20.56
C ASP A 553 -19.94 15.98 -20.70
N ALA A 554 -19.56 15.41 -19.56
CA ALA A 554 -18.59 14.34 -19.44
C ALA A 554 -19.16 13.21 -18.59
N TYR A 555 -18.80 11.96 -18.90
CA TYR A 555 -19.02 10.88 -17.94
C TYR A 555 -18.12 11.10 -16.72
N SER A 556 -18.70 11.26 -15.54
CA SER A 556 -18.00 11.74 -14.36
C SER A 556 -18.09 10.81 -13.17
N VAL A 557 -16.92 10.39 -12.69
CA VAL A 557 -16.75 9.63 -11.44
C VAL A 557 -16.05 10.51 -10.43
N ILE A 558 -16.70 10.73 -9.29
CA ILE A 558 -16.14 11.49 -8.17
C ILE A 558 -16.09 10.61 -6.94
N GLY A 559 -14.98 10.65 -6.18
CA GLY A 559 -14.88 9.79 -5.01
C GLY A 559 -13.83 10.20 -3.99
N GLY A 560 -13.93 9.55 -2.83
CA GLY A 560 -13.18 9.87 -1.62
C GLY A 560 -14.00 10.68 -0.62
N GLY A 561 -13.91 10.32 0.66
CA GLY A 561 -14.71 10.94 1.73
C GLY A 561 -14.58 12.46 1.79
N HIS A 562 -13.35 12.99 1.71
CA HIS A 562 -13.10 14.43 1.67
C HIS A 562 -13.66 15.10 0.39
N THR A 563 -13.66 14.39 -0.73
CA THR A 563 -14.21 14.87 -2.01
C THR A 563 -15.73 15.01 -1.93
N VAL A 564 -16.42 13.99 -1.41
CA VAL A 564 -17.88 13.98 -1.23
C VAL A 564 -18.31 15.02 -0.18
N GLN A 565 -17.54 15.16 0.89
CA GLN A 565 -17.76 16.20 1.89
C GLN A 565 -17.56 17.60 1.30
N ALA A 566 -16.52 17.79 0.47
CA ALA A 566 -16.25 19.06 -0.18
C ALA A 566 -17.39 19.49 -1.12
N ILE A 567 -17.87 18.62 -2.02
CA ILE A 567 -19.00 19.00 -2.90
C ILE A 567 -20.25 19.37 -2.09
N THR A 568 -20.51 18.68 -0.98
CA THR A 568 -21.64 18.95 -0.10
C THR A 568 -21.51 20.31 0.60
N GLN A 569 -20.37 20.59 1.23
CA GLN A 569 -20.12 21.86 1.92
C GLN A 569 -20.08 23.05 0.96
N LEU A 570 -19.57 22.83 -0.24
CA LEU A 570 -19.43 23.84 -1.28
C LEU A 570 -20.73 24.07 -2.08
N GLY A 571 -21.78 23.29 -1.83
CA GLY A 571 -23.05 23.41 -2.54
C GLY A 571 -22.99 22.98 -4.00
N VAL A 572 -22.04 22.12 -4.38
CA VAL A 572 -21.98 21.48 -5.69
C VAL A 572 -22.94 20.27 -5.66
N PRO A 573 -24.04 20.27 -6.43
CA PRO A 573 -25.06 19.23 -6.31
C PRO A 573 -24.52 17.84 -6.71
N ARG A 574 -24.81 16.81 -5.91
CA ARG A 574 -24.34 15.43 -6.18
C ARG A 574 -24.91 14.85 -7.48
N ASP A 575 -26.14 15.22 -7.85
CA ASP A 575 -26.85 14.76 -9.06
C ASP A 575 -26.26 15.32 -10.37
N ARG A 576 -25.20 16.13 -10.27
CA ARG A 576 -24.39 16.59 -11.40
C ARG A 576 -23.30 15.62 -11.82
N PHE A 577 -23.06 14.56 -11.04
CA PHE A 577 -22.06 13.55 -11.35
C PHE A 577 -22.75 12.23 -11.66
N ASP A 578 -22.23 11.49 -12.64
CA ASP A 578 -22.80 10.20 -13.04
C ASP A 578 -22.62 9.14 -11.96
N HIS A 579 -21.47 9.16 -11.27
CA HIS A 579 -21.18 8.26 -10.15
C HIS A 579 -20.45 8.98 -9.02
N VAL A 580 -21.01 8.89 -7.82
CA VAL A 580 -20.39 9.45 -6.59
C VAL A 580 -20.01 8.31 -5.65
N SER A 581 -18.74 7.92 -5.71
CA SER A 581 -18.17 6.86 -4.88
C SER A 581 -17.98 7.30 -3.43
N LEU A 582 -18.48 6.50 -2.49
CA LEU A 582 -18.25 6.70 -1.05
C LEU A 582 -16.92 6.10 -0.59
N ALA A 583 -16.22 5.40 -1.48
CA ALA A 583 -14.91 4.84 -1.24
C ALA A 583 -13.81 5.87 -1.50
N GLY A 584 -12.89 6.02 -0.54
CA GLY A 584 -11.62 6.70 -0.77
C GLY A 584 -10.53 5.71 -1.11
N GLY A 585 -10.06 4.98 -0.09
CA GLY A 585 -8.99 4.00 -0.25
C GLY A 585 -9.27 2.93 -1.30
N ALA A 586 -10.44 2.28 -1.27
CA ALA A 586 -10.76 1.24 -2.25
C ALA A 586 -10.85 1.77 -3.69
N LEU A 587 -11.37 2.99 -3.89
CA LEU A 587 -11.39 3.63 -5.19
C LEU A 587 -9.97 3.87 -5.71
N LEU A 588 -9.10 4.47 -4.88
CA LEU A 588 -7.70 4.70 -5.27
C LEU A 588 -6.92 3.39 -5.49
N SER A 589 -7.09 2.38 -4.64
CA SER A 589 -6.50 1.05 -4.84
C SER A 589 -6.93 0.44 -6.17
N ALA A 590 -8.23 0.50 -6.49
CA ALA A 590 -8.73 0.00 -7.77
C ALA A 590 -8.18 0.79 -8.97
N LEU A 591 -8.04 2.12 -8.84
CA LEU A 591 -7.43 2.97 -9.85
C LEU A 591 -5.90 2.77 -9.96
N ALA A 592 -5.25 2.34 -8.90
CA ALA A 592 -3.87 1.86 -8.92
C ALA A 592 -3.75 0.41 -9.44
N GLY A 593 -4.89 -0.20 -9.77
CA GLY A 593 -5.04 -1.60 -10.17
C GLY A 593 -4.44 -2.59 -9.20
N GLU A 594 -4.45 -2.23 -7.92
CA GLU A 594 -4.22 -3.15 -6.82
C GLU A 594 -5.33 -4.19 -6.79
N ASP A 595 -4.99 -5.37 -6.26
CA ASP A 595 -5.97 -6.41 -6.03
C ASP A 595 -7.02 -5.92 -5.02
N LEU A 596 -8.27 -6.31 -5.25
CA LEU A 596 -9.39 -6.10 -4.32
C LEU A 596 -9.78 -7.46 -3.73
N PRO A 597 -9.16 -7.94 -2.64
CA PRO A 597 -9.34 -9.30 -2.15
C PRO A 597 -10.81 -9.69 -1.92
N ALA A 598 -11.64 -8.72 -1.51
CA ALA A 598 -13.06 -8.98 -1.29
C ALA A 598 -13.86 -9.10 -2.60
N VAL A 599 -13.44 -8.43 -3.68
CA VAL A 599 -14.04 -8.62 -5.01
C VAL A 599 -13.58 -9.94 -5.60
N GLU A 600 -12.30 -10.27 -5.45
CA GLU A 600 -11.76 -11.57 -5.88
C GLU A 600 -12.43 -12.74 -5.15
N ALA A 601 -12.74 -12.59 -3.86
CA ALA A 601 -13.47 -13.60 -3.09
C ALA A 601 -14.90 -13.85 -3.60
N LEU A 602 -15.52 -12.89 -4.31
CA LEU A 602 -16.84 -13.05 -4.93
C LEU A 602 -16.76 -13.73 -6.30
N ARG A 603 -15.59 -13.75 -6.96
CA ARG A 603 -15.42 -14.43 -8.25
C ARG A 603 -15.49 -15.94 -8.01
N SER A 604 -16.47 -16.58 -8.63
CA SER A 604 -16.73 -17.98 -8.35
C SER A 604 -15.54 -18.87 -8.79
N ARG A 605 -15.16 -19.83 -7.94
CA ARG A 605 -14.22 -20.90 -8.30
C ARG A 605 -14.89 -22.04 -9.06
N GLU A 606 -16.22 -22.09 -9.04
CA GLU A 606 -17.06 -23.03 -9.78
C GLU A 606 -18.12 -22.22 -10.52
N GLY A 607 -18.21 -22.38 -11.85
CA GLY A 607 -19.07 -21.57 -12.73
C GLY A 607 -20.56 -21.54 -12.35
N PRO A 608 -21.39 -20.81 -13.11
CA PRO A 608 -22.75 -20.42 -12.70
C PRO A 608 -23.55 -21.63 -12.22
N VAL A 609 -24.16 -21.49 -11.03
CA VAL A 609 -25.09 -22.44 -10.45
C VAL A 609 -26.09 -22.83 -11.53
N GLN A 610 -26.06 -24.11 -11.92
CA GLN A 610 -26.96 -24.62 -12.94
C GLN A 610 -28.39 -24.27 -12.55
N ARG A 611 -29.06 -23.51 -13.42
CA ARG A 611 -30.52 -23.33 -13.37
C ARG A 611 -31.12 -24.73 -13.23
N GLY A 612 -31.73 -25.00 -12.07
CA GLY A 612 -32.54 -26.18 -11.89
C GLY A 612 -33.63 -26.17 -12.95
N ALA A 613 -33.48 -26.98 -13.99
CA ALA A 613 -34.57 -27.31 -14.88
C ALA A 613 -35.57 -28.13 -14.07
N GLY A 614 -36.58 -27.44 -13.54
CA GLY A 614 -37.81 -28.03 -13.06
C GLY A 614 -38.81 -28.13 -14.22
N GLU A 615 -39.26 -29.37 -14.44
CA GLU A 615 -40.24 -29.90 -15.41
C GLU A 615 -39.75 -30.25 -16.83
#